data_AF-A0A7C1MXG5-F1
#
_entry.id   AF-A0A7C1MXG5-F1
#
_cell.length_a   1.000
_cell.length_b   1.000
_cell.length_c   1.000
_cell.angle_alpha   90.00
_cell.angle_beta   90.00
_cell.angle_gamma   90.00
#
_symmetry.space_group_name_H-M   'P 1'
#
loop_
_entity.id
_entity.type
_entity.pdbx_description
1 polymer ?
#
loop_
_entity_poly.entity_id
_entity_poly.type
_entity_poly.pdbx_seq_one_letter_code
_entity_poly.pdbx_strand_id
1 'polypeptide(L)' 'MICEPDPIRLMATRLLSSSSIELKDILDLQLRDNRKARIQDEEESNTYITNREGKPALRSQYAIYDFLKNKHS' A
#
# COMPACT_ATOMS: atom_id res chain seq x y z
N MET A 1 35.93 18.27 9.24
CA MET A 1 35.41 18.36 7.87
C MET A 1 34.33 17.28 7.75
N ILE A 2 33.07 17.64 7.92
CA ILE A 2 31.95 16.69 7.80
C ILE A 2 31.59 16.68 6.32
N CYS A 3 31.87 15.59 5.62
CA CYS A 3 31.36 15.39 4.26
C CYS A 3 29.86 15.13 4.38
N GLU A 4 29.04 16.09 3.94
CA GLU A 4 27.61 15.90 3.76
C GLU A 4 27.36 14.68 2.84
N PRO A 5 26.42 13.78 3.18
CA PRO A 5 26.16 12.61 2.37
C PRO A 5 25.55 13.00 1.02
N ASP A 6 25.95 12.28 -0.03
CA ASP A 6 25.39 12.43 -1.38
C ASP A 6 23.85 12.40 -1.34
N PRO A 7 23.14 13.39 -1.90
CA PRO A 7 21.69 13.47 -1.89
C PRO A 7 21.00 12.24 -2.49
N ILE A 8 21.63 11.56 -3.45
CA ILE A 8 21.11 10.31 -4.04
C ILE A 8 21.12 9.19 -2.98
N ARG A 9 22.19 9.11 -2.19
CA ARG A 9 22.33 8.11 -1.12
C ARG A 9 21.38 8.38 0.05
N LEU A 10 21.14 9.65 0.38
CA LEU A 10 20.19 10.05 1.42
C LEU A 10 18.74 9.70 1.02
N MET A 11 18.37 9.95 -0.24
CA MET A 11 17.09 9.57 -0.83
C MET A 11 16.88 8.05 -0.82
N ALA A 12 17.87 7.28 -1.28
CA ALA A 12 17.83 5.82 -1.28
C ALA A 12 17.66 5.27 0.14
N THR A 13 18.38 5.82 1.13
CA THR A 13 18.28 5.40 2.53
C THR A 13 16.89 5.70 3.12
N ARG A 14 16.29 6.86 2.79
CA ARG A 14 14.92 7.18 3.21
C ARG A 14 13.91 6.21 2.60
N LEU A 15 14.02 5.91 1.30
CA LEU A 15 13.12 5.00 0.59
C LEU A 15 13.23 3.54 1.03
N LEU A 16 14.38 3.15 1.61
CA LEU A 16 14.65 1.81 2.16
C LEU A 16 14.41 1.70 3.67
N SER A 17 13.95 2.77 4.33
CA SER A 17 13.60 2.72 5.75
C SER A 17 12.48 1.71 6.03
N SER A 18 12.49 1.08 7.20
CA SER A 18 11.49 0.07 7.61
C SER A 18 10.05 0.60 7.52
N SER A 19 9.82 1.87 7.87
CA SER A 19 8.52 2.53 7.74
C SER A 19 8.09 2.72 6.28
N SER A 20 9.04 2.95 5.37
CA SER A 20 8.72 3.08 3.93
C SER A 20 8.35 1.73 3.29
N ILE A 21 8.93 0.64 3.79
CA ILE A 21 8.57 -0.72 3.36
C ILE A 21 7.17 -1.07 3.86
N GLU A 22 6.88 -0.82 5.13
CA GLU A 22 5.55 -1.10 5.69
C GLU A 22 4.44 -0.29 5.02
N LEU A 23 4.70 0.98 4.72
CA LEU A 23 3.75 1.80 3.97
C LEU A 23 3.49 1.22 2.57
N LYS A 24 4.53 0.71 1.88
CA LYS A 24 4.35 0.02 0.59
C LYS A 24 3.49 -1.23 0.74
N ASP A 25 3.72 -2.04 1.77
CA ASP A 25 2.91 -3.25 2.04
C ASP A 25 1.42 -2.89 2.26
N ILE A 26 1.15 -1.81 2.99
CA ILE A 26 -0.20 -1.30 3.21
C ILE A 26 -0.83 -0.81 1.91
N LEU A 27 -0.10 -0.04 1.10
CA LEU A 27 -0.58 0.44 -0.20
C LEU A 27 -0.88 -0.73 -1.15
N ASP A 28 -0.05 -1.76 -1.16
CA ASP A 28 -0.28 -2.98 -1.94
C ASP A 28 -1.52 -3.74 -1.47
N LEU A 29 -1.84 -3.72 -0.18
CA LEU A 29 -3.10 -4.27 0.34
C LEU A 29 -4.31 -3.43 -0.10
N GLN A 30 -4.19 -2.10 -0.11
CA GLN A 30 -5.25 -1.20 -0.56
C GLN A 30 -5.54 -1.35 -2.06
N LEU A 31 -4.49 -1.42 -2.89
CA LEU A 31 -4.62 -1.56 -4.35
C LEU A 31 -5.20 -2.92 -4.78
N ARG A 32 -5.17 -3.92 -3.89
CA ARG A 32 -5.77 -5.25 -4.11
C ARG A 32 -7.21 -5.37 -3.63
N ASP A 33 -7.77 -4.34 -2.98
CA ASP A 33 -9.14 -4.38 -2.48
C ASP A 33 -10.14 -4.56 -3.63
N ASN A 34 -11.03 -5.54 -3.48
CA ASN A 34 -12.10 -5.84 -4.44
C ASN A 34 -13.49 -5.89 -3.77
N ARG A 35 -13.60 -5.29 -2.58
CA ARG A 35 -14.85 -5.22 -1.79
C ARG A 35 -15.36 -3.81 -1.62
N LYS A 36 -14.45 -2.85 -1.49
CA LYS A 36 -14.73 -1.44 -1.20
C LYS A 36 -13.97 -0.49 -2.13
N ALA A 37 -13.01 -0.98 -2.92
CA ALA A 37 -12.36 -0.17 -3.94
C ALA A 37 -13.35 0.27 -5.04
N ARG A 38 -13.13 1.48 -5.54
CA ARG A 38 -13.88 2.11 -6.62
C ARG A 38 -12.93 2.63 -7.69
N ILE A 39 -13.40 2.60 -8.93
CA ILE A 39 -12.72 3.22 -10.06
C ILE A 39 -13.05 4.72 -10.03
N GLN A 40 -12.01 5.55 -10.07
CA GLN A 40 -12.14 6.98 -10.32
C GLN A 40 -12.02 7.20 -11.82
N ASP A 41 -13.11 7.60 -12.45
CA ASP A 41 -13.19 8.01 -13.85
C ASP A 41 -13.60 9.48 -13.96
N GLU A 42 -13.61 10.00 -15.18
CA GLU A 42 -13.92 11.40 -15.47
C GLU A 42 -15.40 11.73 -15.22
N GLU A 43 -16.26 10.71 -15.26
CA GLU A 43 -17.70 10.81 -15.01
C GLU A 43 -18.08 10.69 -13.53
N GLU A 44 -17.10 10.48 -12.64
CA GLU A 44 -17.32 10.25 -11.21
C GLU A 44 -18.29 9.08 -10.93
N SER A 45 -18.26 8.03 -11.76
CA SER A 45 -19.21 6.91 -11.71
C SER A 45 -19.17 6.15 -10.40
N ASN A 46 -18.04 6.21 -9.67
CA ASN A 46 -17.83 5.53 -8.40
C ASN A 46 -18.02 4.00 -8.49
N THR A 47 -17.78 3.43 -9.68
CA THR A 47 -18.03 2.01 -9.94
C THR A 47 -17.16 1.13 -9.05
N TYR A 48 -17.78 0.15 -8.37
CA TYR A 48 -17.04 -0.83 -7.58
C TYR A 48 -16.14 -1.68 -8.48
N ILE A 49 -14.93 -1.97 -7.99
CA ILE A 49 -14.09 -3.00 -8.61
C ILE A 49 -14.79 -4.35 -8.47
N THR A 50 -15.09 -4.99 -9.59
CA THR A 50 -15.62 -6.35 -9.61
C THR A 50 -14.51 -7.37 -9.35
N ASN A 51 -14.86 -8.48 -8.69
CA ASN A 51 -13.91 -9.58 -8.52
C ASN A 51 -13.46 -10.08 -9.89
N ARG A 52 -12.15 -10.06 -10.15
CA ARG A 52 -11.59 -10.81 -11.28
C ARG A 52 -11.79 -12.30 -11.00
N GLU A 53 -12.20 -13.06 -12.00
CA GLU A 53 -12.38 -14.51 -11.88
C GLU A 53 -11.17 -15.18 -11.22
N GLY A 54 -11.44 -16.07 -10.27
CA GLY A 54 -10.41 -16.80 -9.53
C GLY A 54 -9.68 -16.03 -8.42
N LYS A 55 -9.97 -14.73 -8.19
CA LYS A 55 -9.39 -14.00 -7.06
C LYS A 55 -10.26 -14.07 -5.81
N PRO A 56 -9.66 -14.29 -4.62
CA PRO A 56 -10.41 -14.27 -3.36
C PRO A 56 -10.94 -12.86 -3.07
N ALA A 57 -12.04 -12.80 -2.33
CA ALA A 57 -12.56 -11.56 -1.79
C ALA A 57 -11.57 -10.98 -0.77
N LEU A 58 -11.18 -9.71 -0.96
CA LEU A 58 -10.24 -8.99 -0.10
C LEU A 58 -10.80 -7.59 0.22
N ARG A 59 -10.99 -7.33 1.52
CA ARG A 59 -11.25 -5.99 2.06
C ARG A 59 -9.99 -5.53 2.78
N SER A 60 -9.32 -4.54 2.20
CA SER A 60 -8.02 -4.01 2.66
C SER A 60 -8.02 -3.65 4.13
N GLN A 61 -9.07 -3.02 4.65
CA GLN A 61 -9.16 -2.62 6.06
C GLN A 61 -8.92 -3.77 7.04
N TYR A 62 -9.50 -4.95 6.79
CA TYR A 62 -9.29 -6.14 7.64
C TYR A 62 -7.91 -6.74 7.40
N ALA A 63 -7.49 -6.83 6.14
CA ALA A 63 -6.18 -7.38 5.79
C ALA A 63 -5.02 -6.54 6.37
N ILE A 64 -5.16 -5.22 6.42
CA ILE A 64 -4.20 -4.30 7.05
C ILE A 64 -4.19 -4.49 8.56
N TYR A 65 -5.37 -4.63 9.20
CA TYR A 65 -5.45 -4.93 10.62
C TYR A 65 -4.71 -6.23 10.96
N ASP A 66 -4.99 -7.31 10.24
CA ASP A 66 -4.35 -8.61 10.46
C ASP A 66 -2.83 -8.54 10.20
N PHE A 67 -2.41 -7.85 9.15
CA PHE A 67 -1.00 -7.63 8.83
C PHE A 67 -0.26 -6.90 9.96
N LEU A 68 -0.78 -5.75 10.41
CA LEU A 68 -0.15 -4.96 11.47
C LEU A 68 -0.18 -5.70 12.81
N LYS A 69 -1.28 -6.39 13.11
CA LYS A 69 -1.40 -7.22 14.31
C LYS A 69 -0.33 -8.32 14.32
N ASN A 70 -0.19 -9.08 13.23
CA ASN A 70 0.79 -10.17 13.16
C ASN A 70 2.25 -9.67 13.17
N LYS A 71 2.50 -8.44 12.72
CA LYS A 71 3.84 -7.85 12.66
C LYS A 71 4.30 -7.25 14.00
N HIS A 72 3.38 -6.80 14.84
CA HIS A 72 3.69 -6.07 16.09
C HIS A 72 3.15 -6.73 17.36
N SER A 73 2.52 -7.90 17.27
CA SER A 73 2.18 -8.75 18.43
C SER A 73 3.33 -9.68 18.78
#